data_AF-A0A7C4KVH9-F1
#
_entry.id   AF-A0A7C4KVH9-F1
#
_cell.length_a   1.000
_cell.length_b   1.000
_cell.length_c   1.000
_cell.angle_alpha   90.00
_cell.angle_beta   90.00
_cell.angle_gamma   90.00
#
_symmetry.space_group_name_H-M   'P 1'
#
loop_
_entity.id
_entity.type
_entity.pdbx_description
1 polymer ?
#
loop_
_entity_poly.entity_id
_entity_poly.type
_entity_poly.pdbx_seq_one_letter_code
_entity_poly.pdbx_strand_id
1 'polypeptide(L)'
;MFKEQAKRQEILYFKSFKEAIEALKEKLSEKDLLILDIDGVLLDIDVKILVKGLLYLFLSKEKFKKFTKEHSIPIEYLLTIKRLAKKGINVVLFSNRIVSTTKNYFPFISGKIIKKLEEEGIGFVSQFKLSSEINEKLLNLIQNSNRIFYIGSSLLDFKAFNNIKNRFPTKEFLYIEIGSGKFL
;
A
#
# COMPACT_ATOMS: atom_id res chain seq x y z
N MET A 1 -20.32 6.23 -34.20
CA MET A 1 -20.55 6.60 -32.79
C MET A 1 -19.51 5.92 -31.92
N PHE A 2 -18.36 6.55 -31.71
CA PHE A 2 -17.36 6.11 -30.73
C PHE A 2 -16.55 7.34 -30.33
N LYS A 3 -16.66 7.72 -29.06
CA LYS A 3 -15.76 8.56 -28.23
C LYS A 3 -16.62 9.15 -27.11
N GLU A 4 -17.16 8.28 -26.26
CA GLU A 4 -17.36 8.69 -24.86
C GLU A 4 -15.97 9.03 -24.33
N GLN A 5 -15.79 10.31 -24.05
CA GLN A 5 -14.60 10.87 -23.43
C GLN A 5 -14.28 10.03 -22.20
N ALA A 6 -13.14 9.34 -22.22
CA ALA A 6 -12.58 8.69 -21.04
C ALA A 6 -12.58 9.72 -19.89
N LYS A 7 -13.46 9.52 -18.90
CA LYS A 7 -13.46 10.28 -17.64
C LYS A 7 -12.01 10.33 -17.17
N ARG A 8 -11.42 11.53 -17.13
CA ARG A 8 -10.05 11.75 -16.63
C ARG A 8 -9.88 10.96 -15.34
N GLN A 9 -8.89 10.07 -15.30
CA GLN A 9 -8.52 9.38 -14.07
C GLN A 9 -8.20 10.46 -13.04
N GLU A 10 -8.98 10.51 -11.95
CA GLU A 10 -8.64 11.35 -10.81
C GLU A 10 -7.44 10.72 -10.11
N ILE A 11 -6.28 11.37 -10.27
CA ILE A 11 -5.04 11.04 -9.59
C ILE A 11 -4.70 12.24 -8.72
N LEU A 12 -4.54 12.02 -7.41
CA LEU A 12 -3.99 13.02 -6.50
C LEU A 12 -2.51 12.74 -6.23
N TYR A 13 -1.74 13.80 -6.02
CA TYR A 13 -0.30 13.72 -5.79
C TYR A 13 0.03 14.36 -4.44
N PHE A 14 0.78 13.66 -3.61
CA PHE A 14 1.27 14.15 -2.32
C PHE A 14 2.75 13.80 -2.13
N LYS A 15 3.48 14.60 -1.35
CA LYS A 15 4.90 14.31 -1.10
C LYS A 15 5.11 13.16 -0.14
N SER A 16 4.15 12.93 0.76
CA SER A 16 4.26 11.92 1.82
C SER A 16 2.90 11.34 2.18
N PHE A 17 2.92 10.14 2.79
CA PHE A 17 1.73 9.52 3.37
C PHE A 17 1.02 10.43 4.39
N LYS A 18 1.79 11.18 5.19
CA LYS A 18 1.25 12.11 6.17
C LYS A 18 0.39 13.19 5.51
N GLU A 19 0.88 13.82 4.45
CA GLU A 19 0.13 14.83 3.69
C GLU A 19 -1.14 14.23 3.06
N ALA A 20 -1.02 13.04 2.44
CA ALA A 20 -2.15 12.37 1.82
C ALA A 20 -3.26 12.05 2.82
N ILE A 21 -2.92 11.46 3.98
CA ILE A 21 -3.93 11.11 4.98
C ILE A 21 -4.55 12.34 5.62
N GLU A 22 -3.77 13.40 5.89
CA GLU A 22 -4.35 14.64 6.42
C GLU A 22 -5.39 15.26 5.47
N ALA A 23 -5.18 15.17 4.15
CA ALA A 23 -6.14 15.63 3.14
C ALA A 23 -7.36 14.71 2.95
N LEU A 24 -7.24 13.43 3.31
CA LEU A 24 -8.28 12.41 3.10
C LEU A 24 -9.11 12.11 4.34
N LYS A 25 -8.56 12.25 5.55
CA LYS A 25 -9.14 11.71 6.79
C LYS A 25 -10.56 12.20 7.08
N GLU A 26 -10.94 13.37 6.58
CA GLU A 26 -12.28 13.95 6.73
C GLU A 26 -13.24 13.52 5.62
N LYS A 27 -12.71 13.03 4.49
CA LYS A 27 -13.46 12.53 3.32
C LYS A 27 -13.73 11.03 3.39
N LEU A 28 -12.98 10.32 4.23
CA LEU A 28 -13.13 8.88 4.45
C LEU A 28 -14.33 8.64 5.36
N SER A 29 -15.25 7.82 4.89
CA SER A 29 -16.42 7.35 5.64
C SER A 29 -16.30 5.89 6.04
N GLU A 30 -17.15 5.46 6.98
CA GLU A 30 -17.35 4.05 7.27
C GLU A 30 -17.63 3.26 5.97
N LYS A 31 -17.08 2.06 5.86
CA LYS A 31 -17.15 1.18 4.67
C LYS A 31 -16.33 1.60 3.46
N ASP A 32 -15.62 2.74 3.48
CA ASP A 32 -14.60 3.02 2.47
C ASP A 32 -13.43 2.04 2.60
N LEU A 33 -12.82 1.69 1.47
CA LEU A 33 -11.61 0.86 1.45
C LEU A 33 -10.38 1.72 1.14
N LEU A 34 -9.41 1.67 2.04
CA LEU A 34 -8.09 2.25 1.88
C LEU A 34 -7.06 1.15 1.63
N ILE A 35 -6.55 1.08 0.40
CA ILE A 35 -5.48 0.17 -0.02
C ILE A 35 -4.16 0.94 0.06
N LEU A 36 -3.19 0.45 0.80
CA LEU A 36 -1.90 1.11 1.02
C LEU A 36 -0.76 0.20 0.57
N ASP A 37 0.14 0.69 -0.28
CA ASP A 37 1.46 0.07 -0.37
C ASP A 37 2.27 0.30 0.93
N ILE A 38 3.30 -0.52 1.12
CA ILE A 38 4.27 -0.37 2.20
C ILE A 38 5.50 0.35 1.71
N ASP A 39 6.13 -0.16 0.66
CA ASP A 39 7.41 0.33 0.15
C ASP A 39 7.18 1.60 -0.70
N GLY A 40 7.90 2.67 -0.41
CA GLY A 40 7.72 4.00 -1.02
C GLY A 40 6.50 4.81 -0.52
N VAL A 41 5.57 4.18 0.23
CA VAL A 41 4.41 4.87 0.84
C VAL A 41 4.59 5.03 2.36
N LEU A 42 4.65 3.91 3.08
CA LEU A 42 4.83 3.89 4.55
C LEU A 42 6.30 3.83 4.95
N LEU A 43 7.15 3.38 4.03
CA LEU A 43 8.58 3.30 4.15
C LEU A 43 9.22 4.09 3.01
N ASP A 44 10.12 4.99 3.35
CA ASP A 44 10.93 5.68 2.35
C ASP A 44 12.01 4.72 1.82
N ILE A 45 11.60 3.85 0.90
CA ILE A 45 12.44 2.87 0.22
C ILE A 45 12.20 3.05 -1.28
N ASP A 46 13.18 3.61 -1.96
CA ASP A 46 13.26 3.61 -3.42
C ASP A 46 14.07 2.39 -3.91
N VAL A 47 14.20 2.24 -5.24
CA VAL A 47 14.98 1.15 -5.85
C VAL A 47 16.45 1.17 -5.41
N LYS A 48 17.06 2.34 -5.15
CA LYS A 48 18.46 2.43 -4.72
C LYS A 48 18.63 1.90 -3.29
N ILE A 49 17.72 2.27 -2.40
CA ILE A 49 17.65 1.77 -1.02
C ILE A 49 17.39 0.27 -1.03
N LEU A 50 16.50 -0.20 -1.90
CA LEU A 50 16.22 -1.62 -2.14
C LEU A 50 17.49 -2.42 -2.47
N VAL A 51 18.24 -1.97 -3.48
CA VAL A 51 19.47 -2.61 -3.94
C VAL A 51 20.54 -2.58 -2.86
N LYS A 52 20.67 -1.46 -2.13
CA LYS A 52 21.59 -1.31 -1.00
C LYS A 52 21.26 -2.29 0.14
N GLY A 53 19.98 -2.47 0.45
CA GLY A 53 19.51 -3.44 1.44
C GLY A 53 19.84 -4.88 1.05
N LEU A 54 19.61 -5.25 -0.21
CA LEU A 54 19.99 -6.56 -0.75
C LEU A 54 21.51 -6.79 -0.68
N LEU A 55 22.32 -5.80 -1.06
CA LEU A 55 23.77 -5.89 -0.94
C LEU A 55 24.19 -6.13 0.52
N TYR A 56 23.63 -5.40 1.48
CA TYR A 56 23.95 -5.60 2.89
C TYR A 56 23.54 -6.97 3.42
N LEU A 57 22.44 -7.55 2.93
CA LEU A 57 22.00 -8.90 3.29
C LEU A 57 23.09 -9.95 2.98
N PHE A 58 23.80 -9.80 1.86
CA PHE A 58 24.88 -10.71 1.44
C PHE A 58 26.26 -10.35 2.01
N LEU A 59 26.51 -9.06 2.29
CA LEU A 59 27.83 -8.58 2.73
C LEU A 59 28.04 -8.65 4.25
N SER A 60 27.03 -8.30 5.07
CA SER A 60 27.20 -8.25 6.53
C SER A 60 25.87 -8.21 7.27
N LYS A 61 25.69 -9.18 8.18
CA LYS A 61 24.52 -9.26 9.07
C LYS A 61 24.36 -8.00 9.93
N GLU A 62 25.45 -7.37 10.37
CA GLU A 62 25.40 -6.14 11.19
C GLU A 62 24.96 -4.93 10.37
N LYS A 63 25.55 -4.73 9.17
CA LYS A 63 25.14 -3.66 8.25
C LYS A 63 23.68 -3.81 7.88
N PHE A 64 23.25 -5.05 7.62
CA PHE A 64 21.86 -5.34 7.31
C PHE A 64 20.93 -5.06 8.50
N LYS A 65 21.30 -5.45 9.72
CA LYS A 65 20.52 -5.15 10.94
C LYS A 65 20.38 -3.65 11.19
N LYS A 66 21.44 -2.88 10.93
CA LYS A 66 21.40 -1.41 11.03
C LYS A 66 20.47 -0.83 9.96
N PHE A 67 20.61 -1.28 8.72
CA PHE A 67 19.77 -0.87 7.60
C PHE A 67 18.28 -1.11 7.85
N THR A 68 17.90 -2.28 8.36
CA THR A 68 16.49 -2.60 8.64
C THR A 68 15.91 -1.79 9.79
N LYS A 69 16.74 -1.38 10.77
CA LYS A 69 16.33 -0.48 11.85
C LYS A 69 16.13 0.95 11.35
N GLU A 70 17.00 1.41 10.46
CA GLU A 70 16.89 2.74 9.83
C GLU A 70 15.67 2.85 8.91
N HIS A 71 15.34 1.76 8.19
CA HIS A 71 14.23 1.73 7.24
C HIS A 71 13.05 0.92 7.82
N SER A 72 12.49 1.42 8.91
CA SER A 72 11.30 0.86 9.59
C SER A 72 10.11 1.83 9.48
N ILE A 73 8.88 1.28 9.42
CA ILE A 73 7.68 2.12 9.27
C ILE A 73 7.58 3.03 10.51
N PRO A 74 7.46 4.36 10.34
CA PRO A 74 7.28 5.26 11.47
C PRO A 74 6.07 4.85 12.32
N ILE A 75 6.23 4.82 13.65
CA ILE A 75 5.17 4.41 14.57
C ILE A 75 3.91 5.29 14.44
N GLU A 76 4.09 6.57 14.13
CA GLU A 76 3.00 7.52 13.89
C GLU A 76 2.12 7.12 12.70
N TYR A 77 2.68 6.51 11.66
CA TYR A 77 1.93 6.05 10.50
C TYR A 77 1.06 4.85 10.87
N LEU A 78 1.63 3.89 11.62
CA LEU A 78 0.88 2.74 12.13
C LEU A 78 -0.26 3.17 13.07
N LEU A 79 0.00 4.13 13.97
CA LEU A 79 -1.04 4.69 14.85
C LEU A 79 -2.14 5.39 14.07
N THR A 80 -1.78 6.11 13.01
CA THR A 80 -2.74 6.78 12.12
C THR A 80 -3.64 5.77 11.42
N ILE A 81 -3.06 4.73 10.83
CA ILE A 81 -3.80 3.64 10.17
C ILE A 81 -4.73 2.95 11.17
N LYS A 82 -4.23 2.63 12.37
CA LYS A 82 -5.03 2.02 13.44
C LYS A 82 -6.22 2.87 13.85
N ARG A 83 -6.05 4.20 13.91
CA ARG A 83 -7.18 5.12 14.20
C ARG A 83 -8.22 5.12 13.10
N LEU A 84 -7.82 5.04 11.83
CA LEU A 84 -8.75 4.94 10.70
C LEU A 84 -9.54 3.63 10.78
N ALA A 85 -8.86 2.50 11.02
CA ALA A 85 -9.52 1.20 11.20
C ALA A 85 -10.54 1.22 12.35
N LYS A 86 -10.19 1.84 13.49
CA LYS A 86 -11.11 2.02 14.63
C LYS A 86 -12.34 2.89 14.32
N LYS A 87 -12.28 3.74 13.31
CA LYS A 87 -13.41 4.53 12.81
C LYS A 87 -14.28 3.77 11.80
N GLY A 88 -14.04 2.47 11.59
CA GLY A 88 -14.83 1.65 10.66
C GLY A 88 -14.42 1.77 9.19
N ILE A 89 -13.26 2.38 8.91
CA ILE A 89 -12.68 2.40 7.56
C ILE A 89 -11.96 1.06 7.34
N ASN A 90 -12.24 0.39 6.22
CA ASN A 90 -11.52 -0.83 5.87
C ASN A 90 -10.12 -0.44 5.39
N VAL A 91 -9.07 -0.85 6.10
CA VAL A 91 -7.68 -0.60 5.67
C VAL A 91 -6.99 -1.91 5.33
N VAL A 92 -6.30 -1.96 4.19
CA VAL A 92 -5.49 -3.11 3.77
C VAL A 92 -4.11 -2.66 3.30
N LEU A 93 -3.07 -3.29 3.84
CA LEU A 93 -1.71 -3.17 3.32
C LEU A 93 -1.55 -4.16 2.15
N PHE A 94 -1.26 -3.66 0.96
CA PHE A 94 -1.07 -4.47 -0.24
C PHE A 94 0.36 -4.32 -0.75
N SER A 95 1.17 -5.36 -0.56
CA SER A 95 2.62 -5.29 -0.77
C SER A 95 3.14 -6.48 -1.58
N ASN A 96 4.26 -6.25 -2.29
CA ASN A 96 5.03 -7.30 -2.96
C ASN A 96 5.94 -8.10 -2.01
N ARG A 97 5.98 -7.75 -0.71
CA ARG A 97 6.84 -8.43 0.28
C ARG A 97 6.46 -9.89 0.46
N ILE A 98 7.46 -10.75 0.61
CA ILE A 98 7.30 -12.20 0.75
C ILE A 98 6.99 -12.55 2.21
N VAL A 99 5.90 -13.27 2.45
CA VAL A 99 5.58 -13.77 3.79
C VAL A 99 6.61 -14.80 4.23
N SER A 100 7.16 -14.64 5.43
CA SER A 100 8.15 -15.55 6.01
C SER A 100 7.81 -15.89 7.45
N THR A 101 8.19 -17.09 7.90
CA THR A 101 8.10 -17.49 9.31
C THR A 101 9.33 -17.10 10.11
N THR A 102 10.47 -16.89 9.45
CA THR A 102 11.79 -16.69 10.07
C THR A 102 12.37 -15.29 9.82
N LYS A 103 11.96 -14.60 8.76
CA LYS A 103 12.50 -13.30 8.36
C LYS A 103 11.49 -12.18 8.60
N ASN A 104 11.99 -11.03 9.06
CA ASN A 104 11.20 -9.83 9.31
C ASN A 104 11.94 -8.56 8.88
N TYR A 105 12.28 -8.51 7.61
CA TYR A 105 13.09 -7.45 7.00
C TYR A 105 12.86 -7.48 5.50
N PHE A 106 13.02 -6.35 4.81
CA PHE A 106 12.90 -6.29 3.36
C PHE A 106 13.75 -7.37 2.63
N PRO A 107 13.22 -8.13 1.65
CA PRO A 107 11.87 -8.08 1.07
C PRO A 107 10.82 -8.95 1.78
N PHE A 108 11.13 -9.48 2.96
CA PHE A 108 10.28 -10.36 3.73
C PHE A 108 9.45 -9.62 4.78
N ILE A 109 8.30 -10.19 5.14
CA ILE A 109 7.52 -9.79 6.30
C ILE A 109 7.13 -11.01 7.11
N SER A 110 7.21 -10.92 8.44
CA SER A 110 6.86 -12.07 9.27
C SER A 110 5.35 -12.29 9.39
N GLY A 111 4.91 -13.54 9.37
CA GLY A 111 3.50 -13.89 9.65
C GLY A 111 3.01 -13.41 11.02
N LYS A 112 3.91 -13.32 12.03
CA LYS A 112 3.58 -12.78 13.35
C LYS A 112 3.17 -11.31 13.30
N ILE A 113 3.84 -10.50 12.47
CA ILE A 113 3.49 -9.08 12.30
C ILE A 113 2.20 -8.93 11.50
N ILE A 114 2.01 -9.75 10.46
CA ILE A 114 0.76 -9.77 9.71
C ILE A 114 -0.41 -10.03 10.65
N LYS A 115 -0.33 -11.08 11.47
CA LYS A 115 -1.38 -11.42 12.44
C LYS A 115 -1.67 -10.28 13.42
N LYS A 116 -0.62 -9.63 13.94
CA LYS A 116 -0.77 -8.48 14.84
C LYS A 116 -1.48 -7.30 14.17
N LEU A 117 -1.20 -7.03 12.90
CA LEU A 117 -1.90 -5.97 12.14
C LEU A 117 -3.38 -6.34 11.96
N GLU A 118 -3.68 -7.60 11.64
CA GLU A 118 -5.04 -8.09 11.45
C GLU A 118 -5.87 -8.05 12.74
N GLU A 119 -5.27 -8.40 13.89
CA GLU A 119 -5.88 -8.26 15.22
C GLU A 119 -6.23 -6.80 15.55
N GLU A 120 -5.51 -5.83 14.94
CA GLU A 120 -5.78 -4.40 15.07
C GLU A 120 -6.75 -3.85 14.01
N GLY A 121 -7.37 -4.73 13.21
CA GLY A 121 -8.33 -4.38 12.16
C GLY A 121 -7.68 -3.93 10.86
N ILE A 122 -6.38 -4.16 10.67
CA ILE A 122 -5.64 -3.78 9.47
C ILE A 122 -5.41 -5.05 8.62
N GLY A 123 -6.06 -5.12 7.47
CA GLY A 123 -5.86 -6.19 6.52
C GLY A 123 -4.43 -6.20 5.97
N PHE A 124 -3.94 -7.38 5.59
CA PHE A 124 -2.68 -7.55 4.90
C PHE A 124 -2.85 -8.49 3.70
N VAL A 125 -2.28 -8.11 2.56
CA VAL A 125 -2.24 -8.89 1.33
C VAL A 125 -0.82 -8.84 0.76
N SER A 126 -0.18 -10.01 0.72
CA SER A 126 1.08 -10.23 0.02
C SER A 126 0.78 -10.85 -1.34
N GLN A 127 0.98 -10.10 -2.42
CA GLN A 127 0.82 -10.60 -3.78
C GLN A 127 1.65 -9.74 -4.73
N PHE A 128 2.24 -10.38 -5.74
CA PHE A 128 2.95 -9.67 -6.80
C PHE A 128 1.97 -8.83 -7.64
N LYS A 129 2.16 -7.51 -7.63
CA LYS A 129 1.24 -6.51 -8.22
C LYS A 129 0.98 -6.64 -9.73
N LEU A 130 1.88 -7.29 -10.48
CA LEU A 130 1.67 -7.56 -11.91
C LEU A 130 0.88 -8.84 -12.19
N SER A 131 0.49 -9.58 -11.14
CA SER A 131 -0.41 -10.72 -11.29
C SER A 131 -1.73 -10.27 -11.94
N SER A 132 -2.23 -11.08 -12.87
CA SER A 132 -3.57 -10.92 -13.43
C SER A 132 -4.64 -11.31 -12.42
N GLU A 133 -4.32 -12.02 -11.35
CA GLU A 133 -5.31 -12.42 -10.34
C GLU A 133 -5.40 -11.36 -9.24
N ILE A 134 -6.57 -11.19 -8.63
CA ILE A 134 -6.72 -10.39 -7.41
C ILE A 134 -6.85 -11.38 -6.27
N ASN A 135 -6.01 -11.23 -5.25
CA ASN A 135 -6.11 -12.04 -4.03
C ASN A 135 -7.54 -12.03 -3.46
N GLU A 136 -8.07 -13.18 -3.06
CA GLU A 136 -9.46 -13.33 -2.59
C GLU A 136 -9.82 -12.39 -1.42
N LYS A 137 -8.89 -12.17 -0.49
CA LYS A 137 -9.10 -11.25 0.63
C LYS A 137 -9.27 -9.81 0.14
N LEU A 138 -8.44 -9.39 -0.82
CA LEU A 138 -8.56 -8.07 -1.44
C LEU A 138 -9.85 -7.95 -2.26
N LEU A 139 -10.19 -9.00 -3.01
CA LEU A 139 -11.42 -9.08 -3.79
C LEU A 139 -12.66 -8.88 -2.91
N ASN A 140 -12.75 -9.60 -1.80
CA ASN A 140 -13.87 -9.51 -0.85
C ASN A 140 -13.99 -8.11 -0.25
N LEU A 141 -12.87 -7.47 0.11
CA LEU A 141 -12.89 -6.09 0.61
C LEU A 141 -13.41 -5.11 -0.45
N ILE A 142 -12.96 -5.24 -1.70
CA ILE A 142 -13.39 -4.36 -2.80
C ILE A 142 -14.88 -4.55 -3.08
N GLN A 143 -15.36 -5.80 -3.13
CA GLN A 143 -16.76 -6.11 -3.39
C GLN A 143 -17.69 -5.47 -2.36
N ASN A 144 -17.29 -5.44 -1.09
CA ASN A 144 -18.08 -4.89 0.02
C ASN A 144 -17.92 -3.38 0.24
N SER A 145 -17.12 -2.69 -0.57
CA SER A 145 -16.84 -1.25 -0.42
C SER A 145 -17.35 -0.47 -1.63
N ASN A 146 -17.93 0.71 -1.42
CA ASN A 146 -18.45 1.54 -2.52
C ASN A 146 -17.36 2.45 -3.13
N ARG A 147 -16.45 2.93 -2.29
CA ARG A 147 -15.36 3.84 -2.66
C ARG A 147 -14.03 3.23 -2.26
N ILE A 148 -13.06 3.30 -3.16
CA ILE A 148 -11.74 2.70 -3.00
C ILE A 148 -10.68 3.78 -3.22
N PHE A 149 -9.85 3.96 -2.20
CA PHE A 149 -8.68 4.83 -2.21
C PHE A 149 -7.43 3.96 -2.26
N TYR A 150 -6.65 4.10 -3.33
CA TYR A 150 -5.38 3.37 -3.47
C TYR A 150 -4.23 4.36 -3.30
N ILE A 151 -3.39 4.15 -2.29
CA ILE A 151 -2.16 4.93 -2.06
C ILE A 151 -0.96 4.10 -2.49
N GLY A 152 -0.26 4.56 -3.53
CA GLY A 152 0.90 3.91 -4.13
C GLY A 152 2.04 4.89 -4.41
N SER A 153 3.21 4.39 -4.79
CA SER A 153 4.40 5.20 -5.07
C SER A 153 5.08 4.88 -6.39
N SER A 154 4.62 3.85 -7.11
CA SER A 154 5.32 3.29 -8.26
C SER A 154 4.41 3.03 -9.46
N LEU A 155 5.02 2.85 -10.65
CA LEU A 155 4.31 2.36 -11.83
C LEU A 155 3.60 1.03 -11.57
N LEU A 156 4.18 0.15 -10.74
CA LEU A 156 3.59 -1.14 -10.42
C LEU A 156 2.30 -0.98 -9.62
N ASP A 157 2.26 -0.02 -8.70
CA ASP A 157 1.05 0.35 -7.97
C ASP A 157 -0.03 0.87 -8.90
N PHE A 158 0.33 1.79 -9.80
CA PHE A 158 -0.62 2.34 -10.75
C PHE A 158 -1.18 1.28 -11.72
N LYS A 159 -0.33 0.36 -12.18
CA LYS A 159 -0.78 -0.79 -13.00
C LYS A 159 -1.71 -1.71 -12.22
N ALA A 160 -1.38 -2.03 -10.97
CA ALA A 160 -2.25 -2.84 -10.11
C ALA A 160 -3.60 -2.13 -9.86
N PHE A 161 -3.57 -0.83 -9.55
CA PHE A 161 -4.77 0.00 -9.41
C PHE A 161 -5.66 -0.07 -10.66
N ASN A 162 -5.10 0.13 -11.86
CA ASN A 162 -5.87 0.08 -13.09
C ASN A 162 -6.44 -1.32 -13.37
N ASN A 163 -5.68 -2.38 -13.11
CA ASN A 163 -6.15 -3.75 -13.24
C ASN A 163 -7.34 -4.03 -12.30
N ILE A 164 -7.28 -3.52 -11.06
CA ILE A 164 -8.38 -3.62 -10.10
C ILE A 164 -9.58 -2.80 -10.58
N LYS A 165 -9.38 -1.50 -10.84
CA LYS A 165 -10.44 -0.56 -11.24
C LYS A 165 -11.23 -1.06 -12.44
N ASN A 166 -10.55 -1.59 -13.46
CA ASN A 166 -11.18 -2.08 -14.69
C ASN A 166 -12.11 -3.28 -14.46
N ARG A 167 -11.97 -4.00 -13.34
CA ARG A 167 -12.86 -5.12 -12.97
C ARG A 167 -14.10 -4.68 -12.20
N PHE A 168 -14.16 -3.44 -11.75
CA PHE A 168 -15.23 -2.92 -10.91
C PHE A 168 -15.75 -1.57 -11.44
N PRO A 169 -16.33 -1.54 -12.65
CA PRO A 169 -16.70 -0.28 -13.33
C PRO A 169 -17.77 0.54 -12.60
N THR A 170 -18.53 -0.10 -11.70
CA THR A 170 -19.62 0.54 -10.93
C THR A 170 -19.15 1.20 -9.63
N LYS A 171 -17.89 1.01 -9.22
CA LYS A 171 -17.36 1.55 -7.95
C LYS A 171 -16.56 2.83 -8.18
N GLU A 172 -16.49 3.69 -7.16
CA GLU A 172 -15.65 4.90 -7.19
C GLU A 172 -14.20 4.52 -6.82
N PHE A 173 -13.26 4.98 -7.65
CA PHE A 173 -11.83 4.72 -7.45
C PHE A 173 -11.03 6.01 -7.53
N LEU A 174 -10.20 6.23 -6.51
CA LEU A 174 -9.22 7.31 -6.48
C LEU A 174 -7.81 6.75 -6.29
N TYR A 175 -6.90 7.11 -7.20
CA TYR A 175 -5.47 6.81 -7.04
C TYR A 175 -4.75 8.00 -6.42
N ILE A 176 -3.86 7.70 -5.50
CA ILE A 176 -3.11 8.69 -4.74
C ILE A 176 -1.64 8.30 -4.80
N GLU A 177 -0.87 9.12 -5.49
CA GLU A 177 0.54 8.92 -5.67
C GLU A 177 1.33 9.65 -4.57
N ILE A 178 2.22 8.90 -3.93
CA ILE A 178 3.18 9.40 -2.95
C ILE A 178 4.56 9.47 -3.59
N GLY A 179 5.20 10.62 -3.49
CA GLY A 179 6.58 10.82 -3.93
C GLY A 179 6.81 12.19 -4.55
N SER A 180 8.06 12.64 -4.53
CA SER A 180 8.47 13.94 -5.09
C SER A 180 8.67 13.92 -6.61
N GLY A 181 8.72 12.74 -7.22
CA GLY A 181 8.68 12.56 -8.67
C GLY A 181 7.34 11.96 -9.06
N LYS A 182 6.57 12.67 -9.89
CA LYS A 182 5.45 12.03 -10.58
C LYS A 182 6.06 11.01 -11.53
N PHE A 183 5.85 9.73 -11.27
CA PHE A 183 6.18 8.73 -12.27
C PHE A 183 5.20 8.86 -13.46
N LEU A 184 3.99 9.38 -13.21
CA LEU A 184 2.94 9.66 -14.18
C LEU A 184 2.92 11.10 -14.73
#